data_AF-A0A6I8SA26-F1
#
_entry.id   AF-A0A6I8SA26-F1
#
_cell.length_a   1.000
_cell.length_b   1.000
_cell.length_c   1.000
_cell.angle_alpha   90.00
_cell.angle_beta   90.00
_cell.angle_gamma   90.00
#
_symmetry.space_group_name_H-M   'P 1'
#
loop_
_entity.id
_entity.type
_entity.pdbx_description
1 polymer ?
#
loop_
_entity_poly.entity_id
_entity_poly.type
_entity_poly.pdbx_seq_one_letter_code
_entity_poly.pdbx_strand_id
1 'polypeptide(L)'
;MDVARGPRRISSRRHQDDLAPDSALETRSHYHLSMRRLPQDCLNLLEIALVLNTMGCIQSLSCKPKVLRESIAVLDLKASIDSTPTTIDESSNVVLRYRTPHFRATAQILVPPVALKETWRIGWIQACNHMEFYNHYGDLGKSSWELPDLESGKITAISDSDGVNYPWYGNTTETCTVTGPTKRESKFTVSMNDNFYPSVTWAVPVNDGNVPKLTGIHRDQSFTTWLVATNMNTNDIIILHTIKWRMRLEIEVNPNLPLGQRAKLKEPFGQEQPQTWRFSSHLEHEDEPRRSRTSRLL
;
A
#
# COMPACT_ATOMS: atom_id res chain seq x y z
N MET A 1 -3.73 12.31 -62.39
CA MET A 1 -2.76 13.42 -62.29
C MET A 1 -2.38 13.55 -60.84
N ASP A 2 -1.07 13.48 -60.64
CA ASP A 2 -0.26 13.60 -59.41
C ASP A 2 -0.54 14.88 -58.59
N VAL A 3 -0.04 15.09 -57.36
CA VAL A 3 1.14 14.53 -56.65
C VAL A 3 0.86 14.32 -55.15
N ALA A 4 1.56 13.38 -54.53
CA ALA A 4 1.53 13.03 -53.11
C ALA A 4 2.10 14.09 -52.12
N ARG A 5 1.82 13.89 -50.82
CA ARG A 5 2.70 14.34 -49.70
C ARG A 5 2.92 13.18 -48.72
N GLY A 6 4.19 12.90 -48.41
CA GLY A 6 4.62 11.73 -47.64
C GLY A 6 4.72 11.92 -46.12
N PRO A 7 5.17 10.88 -45.38
CA PRO A 7 5.15 10.84 -43.92
C PRO A 7 6.37 11.53 -43.27
N ARG A 8 6.18 12.10 -42.08
CA ARG A 8 7.28 12.62 -41.25
C ARG A 8 7.92 11.49 -40.42
N ARG A 9 9.22 11.23 -40.64
CA ARG A 9 10.08 10.53 -39.68
C ARG A 9 10.61 11.53 -38.65
N ILE A 10 10.67 11.12 -37.39
CA ILE A 10 11.49 11.77 -36.35
C ILE A 10 12.67 10.85 -36.08
N SER A 11 13.90 11.39 -36.10
CA SER A 11 15.12 10.61 -35.94
C SER A 11 15.64 10.62 -34.51
N SER A 12 16.17 9.48 -34.09
CA SER A 12 16.99 9.34 -32.88
C SER A 12 18.38 9.92 -33.10
N ARG A 13 18.92 10.68 -32.13
CA ARG A 13 20.36 10.90 -32.00
C ARG A 13 20.82 10.42 -30.62
N ARG A 14 21.69 9.41 -30.61
CA ARG A 14 22.68 9.21 -29.55
C ARG A 14 23.81 10.20 -29.81
N HIS A 15 24.45 10.69 -28.74
CA HIS A 15 25.87 11.02 -28.79
C HIS A 15 26.49 10.57 -27.46
N GLN A 16 27.70 10.06 -27.57
CA GLN A 16 28.51 9.47 -26.52
C GLN A 16 29.96 9.89 -26.80
N ASP A 17 30.66 10.28 -25.73
CA ASP A 17 32.12 10.51 -25.56
C ASP A 17 32.76 11.55 -26.52
N ASP A 18 33.62 12.47 -26.05
CA ASP A 18 35.01 12.16 -25.75
C ASP A 18 35.75 13.22 -24.89
N LEU A 19 36.70 12.71 -24.07
CA LEU A 19 38.00 13.26 -23.68
C LEU A 19 38.15 14.53 -22.78
N ALA A 20 39.08 14.40 -21.82
CA ALA A 20 39.62 15.41 -20.89
C ALA A 20 41.17 15.47 -21.08
N PRO A 21 42.01 15.92 -20.12
CA PRO A 21 41.93 16.97 -19.09
C PRO A 21 43.12 17.98 -19.18
N ASP A 22 43.22 18.99 -18.29
CA ASP A 22 44.53 19.56 -17.89
C ASP A 22 44.52 20.23 -16.48
N SER A 23 45.74 20.46 -15.98
CA SER A 23 46.32 20.90 -14.69
C SER A 23 45.99 22.37 -14.24
N ALA A 24 46.48 22.96 -13.12
CA ALA A 24 47.60 22.64 -12.21
C ALA A 24 47.48 23.29 -10.79
N LEU A 25 48.50 23.02 -9.96
CA LEU A 25 48.83 23.42 -8.57
C LEU A 25 48.82 24.94 -8.18
N GLU A 26 48.92 25.16 -6.83
CA GLU A 26 49.50 26.29 -6.02
C GLU A 26 48.50 27.08 -5.11
N THR A 27 48.78 27.47 -3.84
CA THR A 27 49.87 27.14 -2.88
C THR A 27 49.60 27.51 -1.39
N ARG A 28 50.64 27.40 -0.53
CA ARG A 28 50.86 27.81 0.89
C ARG A 28 50.74 29.34 1.16
N SER A 29 50.84 29.91 2.38
CA SER A 29 50.61 29.51 3.79
C SER A 29 50.95 30.72 4.73
N HIS A 30 50.24 30.86 5.86
CA HIS A 30 50.56 31.60 7.12
C HIS A 30 51.20 33.01 7.16
N TYR A 31 50.60 33.86 7.99
CA TYR A 31 51.32 34.81 8.88
C TYR A 31 50.87 34.64 10.34
N HIS A 32 51.70 35.09 11.29
CA HIS A 32 51.67 34.72 12.70
C HIS A 32 52.20 35.86 13.59
N LEU A 33 51.54 36.17 14.71
CA LEU A 33 52.10 36.86 15.89
C LEU A 33 51.19 36.53 17.12
N SER A 34 51.66 35.78 18.13
CA SER A 34 52.48 36.18 19.30
C SER A 34 51.67 36.94 20.38
N MET A 35 51.77 36.70 21.70
CA MET A 35 52.74 35.93 22.50
C MET A 35 52.22 35.62 23.93
N ARG A 36 52.88 34.68 24.63
CA ARG A 36 52.98 34.44 26.12
C ARG A 36 52.11 33.33 26.75
N ARG A 37 52.65 32.72 27.80
CA ARG A 37 52.24 31.46 28.47
C ARG A 37 51.99 31.70 29.97
N LEU A 38 50.95 31.04 30.53
CA LEU A 38 50.86 30.22 31.79
C LEU A 38 51.59 30.64 33.10
N PRO A 39 51.19 30.15 34.32
CA PRO A 39 50.00 29.35 34.71
C PRO A 39 49.30 29.73 36.06
N GLN A 40 48.23 28.96 36.37
CA GLN A 40 47.75 28.46 37.68
C GLN A 40 47.22 29.36 38.85
N ASP A 41 46.03 28.92 39.32
CA ASP A 41 45.54 28.78 40.71
C ASP A 41 44.83 29.89 41.54
N CYS A 42 43.77 29.40 42.20
CA CYS A 42 43.14 29.81 43.48
C CYS A 42 42.03 30.89 43.55
N LEU A 43 41.01 30.51 44.35
CA LEU A 43 39.87 31.24 44.97
C LEU A 43 38.56 31.18 44.14
N ASN A 44 37.61 30.25 44.34
CA ASN A 44 37.06 29.58 45.53
C ASN A 44 36.16 30.48 46.41
N LEU A 45 34.93 29.99 46.68
CA LEU A 45 33.98 30.40 47.74
C LEU A 45 33.39 31.83 47.72
N LEU A 46 32.23 32.01 47.05
CA LEU A 46 30.97 32.53 47.64
C LEU A 46 29.86 32.67 46.57
N GLU A 47 29.08 31.61 46.28
CA GLU A 47 27.71 31.76 45.74
C GLU A 47 26.86 30.46 45.83
N ILE A 48 27.18 29.58 46.78
CA ILE A 48 26.34 28.41 47.07
C ILE A 48 25.21 28.86 48.01
N ALA A 49 23.97 28.77 47.50
CA ALA A 49 22.72 28.74 48.25
C ALA A 49 22.36 29.98 49.10
N LEU A 50 21.90 31.09 48.46
CA LEU A 50 20.72 31.83 48.98
C LEU A 50 19.97 32.75 47.98
N VAL A 51 19.76 32.35 46.73
CA VAL A 51 18.72 32.97 45.87
C VAL A 51 17.68 31.91 45.48
N LEU A 52 16.77 31.66 46.42
CA LEU A 52 15.52 30.96 46.16
C LEU A 52 14.59 31.84 45.32
N ASN A 53 13.71 31.19 44.55
CA ASN A 53 12.45 31.74 44.05
C ASN A 53 12.52 32.94 43.09
N THR A 54 12.88 32.67 41.83
CA THR A 54 12.16 33.28 40.69
C THR A 54 11.66 32.20 39.74
N MET A 55 10.53 32.47 39.09
CA MET A 55 9.82 31.51 38.23
C MET A 55 10.61 31.13 36.98
N GLY A 56 10.33 29.93 36.46
CA GLY A 56 10.58 29.63 35.06
C GLY A 56 11.65 28.59 34.82
N CYS A 57 11.33 27.32 35.09
CA CYS A 57 11.88 26.23 34.29
C CYS A 57 10.72 25.39 33.78
N ILE A 58 10.40 25.59 32.49
CA ILE A 58 9.61 24.64 31.72
C ILE A 58 10.45 23.36 31.70
N GLN A 59 10.17 22.45 32.64
CA GLN A 59 10.77 21.12 32.61
C GLN A 59 10.37 20.49 31.28
N SER A 60 11.38 20.25 30.45
CA SER A 60 11.20 19.85 29.06
C SER A 60 10.30 18.63 28.98
N LEU A 61 9.12 18.79 28.38
CA LEU A 61 8.27 17.69 27.94
C LEU A 61 8.93 17.01 26.73
N SER A 62 10.08 16.36 26.99
CA SER A 62 10.63 15.30 26.13
C SER A 62 9.77 14.05 26.33
N CYS A 63 8.48 14.21 26.07
CA CYS A 63 7.44 13.25 26.37
C CYS A 63 7.17 12.38 25.13
N LYS A 64 8.15 11.53 24.85
CA LYS A 64 7.96 10.17 24.31
C LYS A 64 7.06 10.08 23.04
N PRO A 65 7.62 9.96 21.83
CA PRO A 65 6.86 9.54 20.64
C PRO A 65 6.09 8.19 20.83
N LYS A 66 6.49 7.36 21.80
CA LYS A 66 5.70 6.20 22.25
C LYS A 66 4.26 6.53 22.68
N VAL A 67 3.99 7.71 23.23
CA VAL A 67 2.65 8.07 23.74
C VAL A 67 1.65 8.27 22.58
N LEU A 68 2.10 8.81 21.44
CA LEU A 68 1.23 8.95 20.27
C LEU A 68 0.81 7.58 19.71
N ARG A 69 1.72 6.59 19.78
CA ARG A 69 1.51 5.24 19.24
C ARG A 69 0.30 4.52 19.83
N GLU A 70 -0.01 4.79 21.09
CA GLU A 70 -1.09 4.16 21.85
C GLU A 70 -2.35 5.03 21.92
N SER A 71 -2.32 6.27 21.38
CA SER A 71 -3.40 7.26 21.54
C SER A 71 -4.11 7.68 20.25
N ILE A 72 -3.66 7.25 19.06
CA ILE A 72 -4.50 7.35 17.84
C ILE A 72 -5.67 6.37 17.98
N ALA A 73 -6.88 6.90 18.16
CA ALA A 73 -8.09 6.10 18.38
C ALA A 73 -8.91 5.95 17.10
N VAL A 74 -9.35 4.72 16.80
CA VAL A 74 -10.36 4.46 15.76
C VAL A 74 -11.72 4.42 16.45
N LEU A 75 -12.60 5.36 16.12
CA LEU A 75 -13.89 5.57 16.76
C LEU A 75 -15.01 4.69 16.15
N ASP A 76 -14.91 4.44 14.85
CA ASP A 76 -15.85 3.66 14.04
C ASP A 76 -15.06 3.06 12.88
N LEU A 77 -15.29 1.78 12.57
CA LEU A 77 -14.72 1.10 11.41
C LEU A 77 -15.79 0.22 10.77
N LYS A 78 -16.03 0.44 9.49
CA LYS A 78 -16.97 -0.30 8.67
C LYS A 78 -16.22 -0.90 7.50
N ALA A 79 -16.38 -2.21 7.31
CA ALA A 79 -15.85 -2.95 6.17
C ALA A 79 -16.99 -3.81 5.62
N SER A 80 -17.24 -3.74 4.32
CA SER A 80 -18.30 -4.49 3.65
C SER A 80 -18.00 -4.71 2.18
N ILE A 81 -18.55 -5.77 1.61
CA ILE A 81 -18.65 -5.93 0.15
C ILE A 81 -20.12 -5.74 -0.25
N ASP A 82 -20.37 -4.95 -1.29
CA ASP A 82 -21.73 -4.73 -1.80
C ASP A 82 -22.39 -6.08 -2.19
N SER A 83 -23.67 -6.26 -1.87
CA SER A 83 -24.39 -7.52 -2.14
C SER A 83 -24.81 -7.71 -3.61
N THR A 84 -24.49 -6.76 -4.48
CA THR A 84 -24.79 -6.83 -5.91
C THR A 84 -23.90 -7.88 -6.59
N PRO A 85 -24.45 -8.85 -7.33
CA PRO A 85 -23.64 -9.83 -8.05
C PRO A 85 -22.78 -9.17 -9.14
N THR A 86 -21.72 -9.87 -9.55
CA THR A 86 -20.88 -9.43 -10.66
C THR A 86 -21.71 -9.20 -11.92
N THR A 87 -21.61 -8.01 -12.51
CA THR A 87 -22.28 -7.69 -13.78
C THR A 87 -21.37 -8.02 -14.96
N ILE A 88 -21.96 -8.48 -16.07
CA ILE A 88 -21.25 -8.87 -17.29
C ILE A 88 -21.70 -7.97 -18.44
N ASP A 89 -20.75 -7.48 -19.24
CA ASP A 89 -20.95 -6.64 -20.41
C ASP A 89 -20.32 -7.31 -21.65
N GLU A 90 -21.19 -7.77 -22.56
CA GLU A 90 -20.83 -8.34 -23.86
C GLU A 90 -20.95 -7.33 -25.02
N SER A 91 -21.11 -6.03 -24.77
CA SER A 91 -21.34 -5.03 -25.84
C SER A 91 -20.23 -4.93 -26.90
N SER A 92 -19.01 -5.41 -26.58
CA SER A 92 -17.88 -5.40 -27.49
C SER A 92 -17.67 -6.74 -28.19
N ASN A 93 -17.46 -6.69 -29.51
CA ASN A 93 -17.05 -7.83 -30.32
C ASN A 93 -15.56 -8.23 -30.15
N VAL A 94 -14.77 -7.51 -29.33
CA VAL A 94 -13.34 -7.80 -29.07
C VAL A 94 -13.11 -8.30 -27.65
N VAL A 95 -13.82 -7.75 -26.66
CA VAL A 95 -13.66 -8.08 -25.24
C VAL A 95 -14.97 -8.37 -24.53
N LEU A 96 -14.91 -9.30 -23.59
CA LEU A 96 -15.84 -9.43 -22.47
C LEU A 96 -15.41 -8.47 -21.36
N ARG A 97 -16.35 -7.73 -20.76
CA ARG A 97 -16.11 -6.98 -19.53
C ARG A 97 -16.97 -7.55 -18.40
N TYR A 98 -16.50 -7.37 -17.19
CA TYR A 98 -17.31 -7.59 -16.00
C TYR A 98 -16.93 -6.62 -14.89
N ARG A 99 -17.88 -6.37 -13.98
CA ARG A 99 -17.67 -5.53 -12.80
C ARG A 99 -18.10 -6.29 -11.56
N THR A 100 -17.17 -6.56 -10.65
CA THR A 100 -17.48 -7.15 -9.34
C THR A 100 -18.23 -6.14 -8.47
N PRO A 101 -18.91 -6.57 -7.39
CA PRO A 101 -19.29 -5.66 -6.31
C PRO A 101 -18.10 -4.85 -5.78
N HIS A 102 -18.41 -3.74 -5.12
CA HIS A 102 -17.41 -2.89 -4.48
C HIS A 102 -17.02 -3.41 -3.10
N PHE A 103 -15.72 -3.32 -2.80
CA PHE A 103 -15.10 -3.55 -1.50
C PHE A 103 -14.93 -2.18 -0.85
N ARG A 104 -15.60 -1.97 0.30
CA ARG A 104 -15.66 -0.65 0.96
C ARG A 104 -15.11 -0.76 2.37
N ALA A 105 -14.14 0.08 2.69
CA ALA A 105 -13.73 0.32 4.08
C ALA A 105 -13.88 1.80 4.41
N THR A 106 -14.38 2.13 5.59
CA THR A 106 -14.44 3.50 6.12
C THR A 106 -14.07 3.47 7.59
N ALA A 107 -13.18 4.37 8.02
CA ALA A 107 -12.77 4.52 9.40
C ALA A 107 -12.90 5.99 9.84
N GLN A 108 -13.49 6.21 11.02
CA GLN A 108 -13.43 7.49 11.72
C GLN A 108 -12.30 7.42 12.74
N ILE A 109 -11.37 8.36 12.65
CA ILE A 109 -10.11 8.35 13.40
C ILE A 109 -10.00 9.64 14.20
N LEU A 110 -9.61 9.53 15.46
CA LEU A 110 -9.28 10.63 16.35
C LEU A 110 -7.77 10.61 16.59
N VAL A 111 -7.09 11.65 16.11
CA VAL A 111 -5.65 11.84 16.31
C VAL A 111 -5.46 12.80 17.48
N PRO A 112 -4.63 12.46 18.49
CA PRO A 112 -4.29 13.36 19.59
C PRO A 112 -3.49 14.59 19.11
N PRO A 113 -3.27 15.60 19.97
CA PRO A 113 -2.37 16.72 19.68
C PRO A 113 -0.99 16.26 19.18
N VAL A 114 -0.61 16.69 17.99
CA VAL A 114 0.64 16.32 17.30
C VAL A 114 1.73 17.35 17.63
N ALA A 115 2.94 16.89 17.92
CA ALA A 115 4.05 17.74 18.33
C ALA A 115 4.61 18.62 17.18
N LEU A 116 5.33 19.69 17.55
CA LEU A 116 5.97 20.60 16.59
C LEU A 116 6.91 19.82 15.63
N LYS A 117 6.74 20.05 14.32
CA LYS A 117 7.50 19.41 13.21
C LYS A 117 7.22 17.91 13.00
N GLU A 118 6.36 17.26 13.77
CA GLU A 118 5.88 15.92 13.40
C GLU A 118 4.84 16.02 12.27
N THR A 119 4.88 15.07 11.33
CA THR A 119 3.82 14.89 10.34
C THR A 119 3.44 13.41 10.31
N TRP A 120 2.14 13.14 10.42
CA TRP A 120 1.58 11.79 10.39
C TRP A 120 0.63 11.67 9.20
N ARG A 121 0.82 10.64 8.39
CA ARG A 121 -0.12 10.24 7.34
C ARG A 121 -0.85 8.98 7.78
N ILE A 122 -2.17 8.97 7.64
CA ILE A 122 -3.04 7.92 8.17
C ILE A 122 -4.02 7.51 7.08
N GLY A 123 -4.19 6.20 6.85
CA GLY A 123 -5.07 5.71 5.80
C GLY A 123 -4.88 4.25 5.45
N TRP A 124 -5.31 3.87 4.25
CA TRP A 124 -5.38 2.48 3.81
C TRP A 124 -4.15 2.05 2.99
N ILE A 125 -3.62 0.88 3.34
CA ILE A 125 -2.62 0.12 2.56
C ILE A 125 -3.24 -1.24 2.24
N GLN A 126 -3.23 -1.67 0.98
CA GLN A 126 -3.73 -2.99 0.56
C GLN A 126 -2.59 -3.82 -0.03
N ALA A 127 -2.62 -5.13 0.20
CA ALA A 127 -1.77 -6.07 -0.48
C ALA A 127 -2.53 -7.35 -0.86
N CYS A 128 -2.23 -7.89 -2.04
CA CYS A 128 -2.73 -9.17 -2.51
C CYS A 128 -1.87 -10.30 -1.92
N ASN A 129 -2.49 -11.26 -1.24
CA ASN A 129 -1.83 -12.41 -0.61
C ASN A 129 -1.94 -13.71 -1.43
N HIS A 130 -2.93 -13.78 -2.32
CA HIS A 130 -3.20 -14.93 -3.16
C HIS A 130 -3.88 -14.43 -4.44
N MET A 131 -3.45 -14.92 -5.60
CA MET A 131 -3.89 -14.46 -6.90
C MET A 131 -3.95 -15.63 -7.89
N GLU A 132 -5.13 -16.20 -8.08
CA GLU A 132 -5.49 -17.02 -9.21
C GLU A 132 -6.33 -16.18 -10.19
N PHE A 133 -5.91 -16.11 -11.46
CA PHE A 133 -6.71 -15.50 -12.52
C PHE A 133 -6.44 -16.23 -13.84
N TYR A 134 -7.41 -17.04 -14.26
CA TYR A 134 -7.36 -17.83 -15.49
C TYR A 134 -8.40 -17.37 -16.50
N ASN A 135 -8.01 -17.38 -17.78
CA ASN A 135 -8.94 -17.34 -18.90
C ASN A 135 -8.77 -18.63 -19.69
N HIS A 136 -9.83 -19.43 -19.81
CA HIS A 136 -9.84 -20.73 -20.44
C HIS A 136 -10.26 -20.61 -21.92
N TYR A 137 -9.65 -21.40 -22.80
CA TYR A 137 -9.91 -21.40 -24.24
C TYR A 137 -10.25 -22.81 -24.77
N GLY A 138 -10.91 -23.62 -23.95
CA GLY A 138 -11.18 -25.04 -24.19
C GLY A 138 -9.88 -25.84 -24.34
N ASP A 139 -9.83 -26.72 -25.34
CA ASP A 139 -8.68 -27.58 -25.63
C ASP A 139 -7.40 -26.81 -26.03
N LEU A 140 -7.50 -25.49 -26.28
CA LEU A 140 -6.34 -24.61 -26.54
C LEU A 140 -5.59 -24.21 -25.25
N GLY A 141 -6.09 -24.59 -24.07
CA GLY A 141 -5.47 -24.32 -22.77
C GLY A 141 -6.00 -23.06 -22.07
N LYS A 142 -5.17 -22.44 -21.23
CA LYS A 142 -5.50 -21.24 -20.45
C LYS A 142 -4.42 -20.17 -20.52
N SER A 143 -4.80 -18.90 -20.42
CA SER A 143 -3.88 -17.82 -20.00
C SER A 143 -4.00 -17.62 -18.50
N SER A 144 -2.91 -17.23 -17.84
CA SER A 144 -2.84 -16.96 -16.41
C SER A 144 -2.14 -15.63 -16.12
N TRP A 145 -2.48 -15.01 -15.00
CA TRP A 145 -1.82 -13.83 -14.44
C TRP A 145 -1.29 -14.09 -13.02
N GLU A 146 -0.94 -15.34 -12.72
CA GLU A 146 -0.24 -15.71 -11.48
C GLU A 146 1.14 -15.05 -11.38
N LEU A 147 1.59 -14.88 -10.13
CA LEU A 147 2.89 -14.33 -9.80
C LEU A 147 3.68 -15.44 -9.09
N PRO A 148 4.62 -16.12 -9.75
CA PRO A 148 5.23 -17.38 -9.26
C PRO A 148 5.89 -17.26 -7.89
N ASP A 149 6.44 -16.09 -7.53
CA ASP A 149 7.01 -15.83 -6.22
C ASP A 149 5.94 -15.82 -5.11
N LEU A 150 4.70 -15.41 -5.41
CA LEU A 150 3.57 -15.43 -4.47
C LEU A 150 2.97 -16.84 -4.37
N GLU A 151 2.82 -17.53 -5.50
CA GLU A 151 2.34 -18.91 -5.58
C GLU A 151 3.27 -19.89 -4.83
N SER A 152 4.59 -19.75 -5.03
CA SER A 152 5.61 -20.55 -4.33
C SER A 152 5.85 -20.13 -2.87
N GLY A 153 5.18 -19.08 -2.38
CA GLY A 153 5.35 -18.55 -1.02
C GLY A 153 6.69 -17.87 -0.76
N LYS A 154 7.50 -17.60 -1.80
CA LYS A 154 8.76 -16.83 -1.71
C LYS A 154 8.52 -15.37 -1.30
N ILE A 155 7.35 -14.82 -1.64
CA ILE A 155 6.79 -13.60 -1.04
C ILE A 155 5.39 -13.89 -0.51
N THR A 156 5.01 -13.23 0.58
CA THR A 156 3.74 -13.48 1.29
C THR A 156 2.60 -12.53 0.89
N ALA A 157 2.95 -11.43 0.21
CA ALA A 157 2.02 -10.43 -0.27
C ALA A 157 2.69 -9.56 -1.36
N ILE A 158 1.87 -8.93 -2.19
CA ILE A 158 2.28 -7.92 -3.18
C ILE A 158 1.46 -6.66 -2.95
N SER A 159 2.13 -5.51 -2.88
CA SER A 159 1.47 -4.21 -2.66
C SER A 159 0.50 -3.89 -3.80
N ASP A 160 -0.72 -3.52 -3.43
CA ASP A 160 -1.80 -3.13 -4.34
C ASP A 160 -2.02 -1.61 -4.22
N SER A 161 -0.95 -0.86 -4.47
CA SER A 161 -0.92 0.61 -4.38
C SER A 161 -1.22 1.26 -5.71
N ASP A 162 -1.66 2.53 -5.70
CA ASP A 162 -1.87 3.36 -6.90
C ASP A 162 -0.61 3.55 -7.79
N GLY A 163 0.57 3.13 -7.32
CA GLY A 163 1.86 3.23 -8.01
C GLY A 163 2.49 4.63 -8.00
N VAL A 164 1.80 5.63 -7.43
CA VAL A 164 2.23 7.03 -7.35
C VAL A 164 2.57 7.44 -5.92
N ASN A 165 1.77 6.97 -4.96
CA ASN A 165 1.83 7.28 -3.54
C ASN A 165 2.13 6.03 -2.71
N TYR A 166 3.04 5.16 -3.19
CA TYR A 166 3.46 3.96 -2.45
C TYR A 166 3.81 4.27 -0.98
N PRO A 167 3.35 3.48 0.01
CA PRO A 167 2.61 2.20 -0.10
C PRO A 167 1.08 2.35 -0.06
N TRP A 168 0.54 3.56 -0.14
CA TRP A 168 -0.90 3.81 0.09
C TRP A 168 -1.76 3.30 -1.08
N TYR A 169 -2.96 2.82 -0.76
CA TYR A 169 -3.94 2.36 -1.76
C TYR A 169 -4.40 3.52 -2.67
N GLY A 170 -4.50 4.73 -2.10
CA GLY A 170 -4.79 5.97 -2.83
C GLY A 170 -4.38 7.21 -2.03
N ASN A 171 -4.79 8.38 -2.52
CA ASN A 171 -4.41 9.68 -1.92
C ASN A 171 -5.56 10.72 -1.92
N THR A 172 -6.80 10.28 -2.10
CA THR A 172 -7.99 11.16 -2.12
C THR A 172 -8.80 11.03 -0.84
N THR A 173 -9.68 10.04 -0.74
CA THR A 173 -10.38 9.72 0.50
C THR A 173 -9.64 8.69 1.35
N GLU A 174 -8.60 8.07 0.77
CA GLU A 174 -7.94 6.88 1.28
C GLU A 174 -6.92 7.18 2.37
N THR A 175 -6.43 8.43 2.41
CA THR A 175 -5.47 8.91 3.41
C THR A 175 -5.76 10.35 3.85
N CYS A 176 -5.51 10.66 5.11
CA CYS A 176 -5.38 12.03 5.61
C CYS A 176 -3.95 12.28 6.12
N THR A 177 -3.55 13.55 6.19
CA THR A 177 -2.25 13.97 6.73
C THR A 177 -2.46 15.06 7.78
N VAL A 178 -1.77 14.94 8.91
CA VAL A 178 -1.78 15.93 10.00
C VAL A 178 -0.34 16.32 10.34
N THR A 179 -0.06 17.62 10.24
CA THR A 179 1.23 18.22 10.56
C THR A 179 1.09 19.04 11.84
N GLY A 180 1.97 18.80 12.82
CA GLY A 180 2.01 19.54 14.06
C GLY A 180 2.78 20.86 13.98
N PRO A 181 2.57 21.77 14.93
CA PRO A 181 1.91 21.52 16.21
C PRO A 181 0.39 21.68 16.13
N THR A 182 -0.37 20.68 16.60
CA THR A 182 -1.82 20.82 16.83
C THR A 182 -2.10 20.94 18.33
N LYS A 183 -3.09 21.75 18.71
CA LYS A 183 -3.43 22.04 20.13
C LYS A 183 -4.60 21.23 20.67
N ARG A 184 -5.30 20.51 19.80
CA ARG A 184 -6.52 19.75 20.08
C ARG A 184 -6.47 18.46 19.27
N GLU A 185 -7.26 17.48 19.69
CA GLU A 185 -7.52 16.28 18.92
C GLU A 185 -8.14 16.66 17.56
N SER A 186 -7.75 15.93 16.52
CA SER A 186 -8.23 16.12 15.16
C SER A 186 -8.98 14.87 14.71
N LYS A 187 -10.24 15.02 14.30
CA LYS A 187 -11.08 13.93 13.81
C LYS A 187 -11.08 13.89 12.29
N PHE A 188 -10.84 12.73 11.72
CA PHE A 188 -10.84 12.49 10.28
C PHE A 188 -11.74 11.29 9.93
N THR A 189 -12.20 11.25 8.68
CA THR A 189 -12.76 10.06 8.06
C THR A 189 -11.89 9.70 6.88
N VAL A 190 -11.44 8.46 6.80
CA VAL A 190 -10.77 7.90 5.61
C VAL A 190 -11.59 6.74 5.07
N SER A 191 -11.68 6.62 3.76
CA SER A 191 -12.45 5.59 3.06
C SER A 191 -11.69 5.04 1.87
N MET A 192 -11.96 3.79 1.52
CA MET A 192 -11.55 3.18 0.26
C MET A 192 -12.78 2.56 -0.41
N ASN A 193 -12.72 2.50 -1.74
CA ASN A 193 -13.77 1.96 -2.57
C ASN A 193 -13.13 1.28 -3.79
N ASP A 194 -12.96 -0.04 -3.71
CA ASP A 194 -12.30 -0.86 -4.71
C ASP A 194 -13.30 -1.73 -5.48
N ASN A 195 -13.03 -2.07 -6.73
CA ASN A 195 -13.74 -3.11 -7.48
C ASN A 195 -12.93 -3.54 -8.72
N PHE A 196 -13.02 -4.82 -9.09
CA PHE A 196 -12.44 -5.30 -10.33
C PHE A 196 -13.33 -4.89 -11.51
N TYR A 197 -12.75 -4.23 -12.50
CA TYR A 197 -13.39 -3.87 -13.77
C TYR A 197 -12.51 -4.17 -15.00
N PRO A 198 -12.08 -5.43 -15.20
CA PRO A 198 -11.19 -5.80 -16.31
C PRO A 198 -11.92 -5.93 -17.65
N SER A 199 -11.13 -5.96 -18.72
CA SER A 199 -11.55 -6.41 -20.06
C SER A 199 -10.75 -7.65 -20.44
N VAL A 200 -11.42 -8.72 -20.89
CA VAL A 200 -10.81 -9.99 -21.31
C VAL A 200 -11.12 -10.23 -22.78
N THR A 201 -10.13 -10.58 -23.59
CA THR A 201 -10.33 -10.82 -25.03
C THR A 201 -11.14 -12.07 -25.30
N TRP A 202 -12.05 -12.02 -26.28
CA TRP A 202 -12.75 -13.22 -26.75
C TRP A 202 -11.80 -14.21 -27.42
N ALA A 203 -10.78 -13.71 -28.12
CA ALA A 203 -9.75 -14.49 -28.80
C ALA A 203 -8.58 -14.84 -27.86
N VAL A 204 -7.79 -15.83 -28.27
CA VAL A 204 -6.51 -16.18 -27.64
C VAL A 204 -5.52 -15.02 -27.87
N PRO A 205 -4.90 -14.42 -26.83
CA PRO A 205 -4.11 -13.17 -26.96
C PRO A 205 -2.91 -13.21 -27.90
N VAL A 206 -2.42 -14.40 -28.26
CA VAL A 206 -1.22 -14.61 -29.12
C VAL A 206 -1.56 -15.10 -30.54
N ASN A 207 -2.84 -15.06 -30.94
CA ASN A 207 -3.30 -15.54 -32.24
C ASN A 207 -3.74 -14.38 -33.14
N ASP A 208 -3.37 -14.41 -34.41
CA ASP A 208 -3.66 -13.35 -35.40
C ASP A 208 -5.15 -13.26 -35.80
N GLY A 209 -6.00 -14.19 -35.32
CA GLY A 209 -7.43 -14.23 -35.60
C GLY A 209 -8.30 -13.73 -34.45
N ASN A 210 -9.17 -12.75 -34.71
CA ASN A 210 -10.22 -12.29 -33.78
C ASN A 210 -11.42 -13.27 -33.67
N VAL A 211 -11.14 -14.58 -33.63
CA VAL A 211 -12.15 -15.63 -33.48
C VAL A 211 -12.43 -15.86 -31.99
N PRO A 212 -13.68 -15.78 -31.53
CA PRO A 212 -14.03 -16.10 -30.15
C PRO A 212 -13.64 -17.54 -29.80
N LYS A 213 -12.82 -17.68 -28.76
CA LYS A 213 -12.33 -18.95 -28.21
C LYS A 213 -12.41 -19.03 -26.69
N LEU A 214 -12.65 -17.91 -25.99
CA LEU A 214 -12.87 -17.89 -24.55
C LEU A 214 -14.02 -18.84 -24.16
N THR A 215 -13.76 -19.76 -23.24
CA THR A 215 -14.71 -20.74 -22.69
C THR A 215 -15.01 -20.55 -21.21
N GLY A 216 -14.17 -19.80 -20.50
CA GLY A 216 -14.44 -19.46 -19.11
C GLY A 216 -13.42 -18.49 -18.52
N ILE A 217 -13.79 -17.86 -17.39
CA ILE A 217 -12.93 -17.01 -16.59
C ILE A 217 -13.06 -17.45 -15.14
N HIS A 218 -11.93 -17.79 -14.54
CA HIS A 218 -11.81 -18.09 -13.12
C HIS A 218 -10.99 -17.00 -12.43
N ARG A 219 -11.43 -16.54 -11.27
CA ARG A 219 -10.59 -15.78 -10.33
C ARG A 219 -10.83 -16.18 -8.89
N ASP A 220 -9.74 -16.29 -8.15
CA ASP A 220 -9.73 -16.32 -6.69
C ASP A 220 -8.59 -15.42 -6.20
N GLN A 221 -8.94 -14.35 -5.49
CA GLN A 221 -7.97 -13.36 -5.03
C GLN A 221 -8.24 -13.00 -3.57
N SER A 222 -7.22 -13.08 -2.72
CA SER A 222 -7.32 -12.72 -1.30
C SER A 222 -6.44 -11.51 -0.99
N PHE A 223 -6.99 -10.57 -0.21
CA PHE A 223 -6.35 -9.31 0.12
C PHE A 223 -6.32 -9.10 1.63
N THR A 224 -5.21 -8.55 2.12
CA THR A 224 -5.12 -7.96 3.45
C THR A 224 -4.98 -6.46 3.29
N THR A 225 -5.83 -5.72 3.99
CA THR A 225 -5.84 -4.26 4.00
C THR A 225 -5.62 -3.78 5.42
N TRP A 226 -4.69 -2.86 5.62
CA TRP A 226 -4.39 -2.28 6.91
C TRP A 226 -4.83 -0.82 6.94
N LEU A 227 -5.47 -0.44 8.04
CA LEU A 227 -5.53 0.97 8.44
C LEU A 227 -4.25 1.29 9.18
N VAL A 228 -3.45 2.20 8.63
CA VAL A 228 -2.08 2.49 9.11
C VAL A 228 -1.92 3.97 9.41
N ALA A 229 -1.21 4.28 10.49
CA ALA A 229 -0.64 5.60 10.75
C ALA A 229 0.89 5.52 10.64
N THR A 230 1.47 6.42 9.83
CA THR A 230 2.92 6.48 9.57
C THR A 230 3.44 7.87 9.86
N ASN A 231 4.52 7.97 10.66
CA ASN A 231 5.25 9.21 10.85
C ASN A 231 6.11 9.48 9.61
N MET A 232 5.86 10.57 8.90
CA MET A 232 6.56 10.89 7.65
C MET A 232 8.02 11.31 7.83
N ASN A 233 8.46 11.61 9.05
CA ASN A 233 9.85 12.00 9.33
C ASN A 233 10.71 10.80 9.76
N THR A 234 10.15 9.88 10.56
CA THR A 234 10.88 8.72 11.11
C THR A 234 10.59 7.42 10.36
N ASN A 235 9.52 7.37 9.56
CA ASN A 235 8.93 6.15 9.00
C ASN A 235 8.44 5.14 10.06
N ASP A 236 8.16 5.59 11.29
CA ASP A 236 7.49 4.76 12.30
C ASP A 236 6.08 4.39 11.84
N ILE A 237 5.80 3.09 11.77
CA ILE A 237 4.52 2.53 11.30
C ILE A 237 3.70 1.97 12.48
N ILE A 238 2.40 2.25 12.45
CA ILE A 238 1.40 1.78 13.42
C ILE A 238 0.24 1.17 12.64
N ILE A 239 0.03 -0.14 12.77
CA ILE A 239 -1.17 -0.80 12.28
C ILE A 239 -2.28 -0.56 13.32
N LEU A 240 -3.34 0.12 12.92
CA LEU A 240 -4.51 0.39 13.75
C LEU A 240 -5.52 -0.76 13.67
N HIS A 241 -5.84 -1.19 12.44
CA HIS A 241 -6.75 -2.29 12.13
C HIS A 241 -6.28 -3.06 10.90
N THR A 242 -6.70 -4.32 10.83
CA THR A 242 -6.52 -5.22 9.68
C THR A 242 -7.88 -5.68 9.19
N ILE A 243 -8.07 -5.72 7.88
CA ILE A 243 -9.24 -6.26 7.20
C ILE A 243 -8.75 -7.34 6.23
N LYS A 244 -9.45 -8.46 6.13
CA LYS A 244 -9.24 -9.47 5.09
C LYS A 244 -10.52 -9.68 4.29
N TRP A 245 -10.35 -9.76 2.98
CA TRP A 245 -11.40 -9.97 1.99
C TRP A 245 -10.91 -10.99 0.97
N ARG A 246 -11.84 -11.77 0.42
CA ARG A 246 -11.59 -12.70 -0.69
C ARG A 246 -12.62 -12.44 -1.79
N MET A 247 -12.14 -12.30 -3.01
CA MET A 247 -12.95 -12.19 -4.22
C MET A 247 -12.88 -13.51 -4.96
N ARG A 248 -14.04 -14.13 -5.23
CA ARG A 248 -14.16 -15.31 -6.09
C ARG A 248 -15.13 -15.03 -7.23
N LEU A 249 -14.76 -15.48 -8.42
CA LEU A 249 -15.54 -15.28 -9.63
C LEU A 249 -15.35 -16.46 -10.58
N GLU A 250 -16.47 -17.01 -11.05
CA GLU A 250 -16.51 -18.00 -12.11
C GLU A 250 -17.48 -17.54 -13.20
N ILE A 251 -17.01 -17.39 -14.44
CA ILE A 251 -17.83 -17.06 -15.60
C ILE A 251 -17.67 -18.16 -16.63
N GLU A 252 -18.76 -18.86 -16.94
CA GLU A 252 -18.84 -19.80 -18.06
C GLU A 252 -19.05 -19.03 -19.36
N VAL A 253 -18.36 -19.39 -20.44
CA VAL A 253 -18.50 -18.74 -21.75
C VAL A 253 -18.71 -19.78 -22.85
N ASN A 254 -19.75 -19.60 -23.67
CA ASN A 254 -19.94 -20.39 -24.89
C ASN A 254 -19.68 -19.50 -26.13
N PRO A 255 -18.51 -19.61 -26.78
CA PRO A 255 -18.14 -18.73 -27.89
C PRO A 255 -18.99 -18.95 -29.15
N ASN A 256 -19.72 -20.07 -29.24
CA ASN A 256 -20.60 -20.38 -30.36
C ASN A 256 -21.96 -19.67 -30.29
N LEU A 257 -22.31 -19.08 -29.13
CA LEU A 257 -23.54 -18.30 -28.99
C LEU A 257 -23.38 -16.88 -29.57
N PRO A 258 -24.49 -16.23 -29.95
CA PRO A 258 -24.48 -14.81 -30.32
C PRO A 258 -23.92 -13.93 -29.20
N LEU A 259 -23.32 -12.81 -29.58
CA LEU A 259 -22.86 -11.79 -28.63
C LEU A 259 -24.05 -11.27 -27.80
N GLY A 260 -23.86 -11.12 -26.49
CA GLY A 260 -24.94 -10.83 -25.53
C GLY A 260 -25.60 -12.07 -24.93
N GLN A 261 -25.15 -13.27 -25.30
CA GLN A 261 -25.66 -14.56 -24.79
C GLN A 261 -24.54 -15.57 -24.51
N ARG A 262 -23.27 -15.18 -24.61
CA ARG A 262 -22.13 -16.11 -24.49
C ARG A 262 -21.79 -16.41 -23.05
N ALA A 263 -21.79 -15.39 -22.20
CA ALA A 263 -21.22 -15.42 -20.88
C ALA A 263 -22.30 -15.55 -19.80
N LYS A 264 -22.05 -16.42 -18.82
CA LYS A 264 -22.94 -16.66 -17.69
C LYS A 264 -22.13 -16.70 -16.41
N LEU A 265 -22.47 -15.82 -15.47
CA LEU A 265 -21.97 -15.89 -14.11
C LEU A 265 -22.38 -17.23 -13.46
N LYS A 266 -21.45 -17.87 -12.76
CA LYS A 266 -21.65 -19.08 -11.97
C LYS A 266 -21.44 -18.73 -10.49
N GLU A 267 -21.71 -19.67 -9.60
CA GLU A 267 -21.45 -19.48 -8.18
C GLU A 267 -19.94 -19.27 -7.91
N PRO A 268 -19.55 -18.40 -6.96
CA PRO A 268 -20.42 -17.69 -6.02
C PRO A 268 -21.02 -16.39 -6.59
N PHE A 269 -22.35 -16.23 -6.51
CA PHE A 269 -23.02 -14.99 -6.95
C PHE A 269 -22.77 -13.80 -6.01
N GLY A 270 -22.54 -14.07 -4.72
CA GLY A 270 -22.21 -13.07 -3.70
C GLY A 270 -20.86 -13.34 -3.06
N GLN A 271 -20.19 -12.30 -2.55
CA GLN A 271 -18.89 -12.41 -1.90
C GLN A 271 -19.04 -12.61 -0.38
N GLU A 272 -18.09 -13.30 0.24
CA GLU A 272 -18.03 -13.44 1.69
C GLU A 272 -17.69 -12.08 2.34
N GLN A 273 -18.47 -11.66 3.34
CA GLN A 273 -18.23 -10.39 4.01
C GLN A 273 -16.87 -10.39 4.74
N PRO A 274 -16.18 -9.24 4.80
CA PRO A 274 -14.80 -9.18 5.26
C PRO A 274 -14.67 -9.46 6.75
N GLN A 275 -13.54 -10.02 7.12
CA GLN A 275 -13.14 -10.22 8.51
C GLN A 275 -12.30 -9.02 8.96
N THR A 276 -12.57 -8.50 10.17
CA THR A 276 -11.89 -7.32 10.72
C THR A 276 -11.26 -7.65 12.07
N TRP A 277 -10.05 -7.13 12.29
CA TRP A 277 -9.34 -7.25 13.56
C TRP A 277 -8.73 -5.90 13.94
N ARG A 278 -8.77 -5.59 15.23
CA ARG A 278 -7.98 -4.51 15.82
C ARG A 278 -6.61 -5.07 16.19
N PHE A 279 -5.54 -4.35 15.87
CA PHE A 279 -4.23 -4.72 16.38
C PHE A 279 -4.19 -4.42 17.89
N SER A 280 -3.99 -5.46 18.70
CA SER A 280 -3.83 -5.34 20.15
C SER A 280 -2.46 -5.88 20.53
N SER A 281 -1.64 -5.06 21.19
CA SER A 281 -0.28 -5.39 21.63
C SER A 281 -0.22 -6.38 22.81
N HIS A 282 -1.29 -7.15 23.04
CA HIS A 282 -1.46 -8.04 24.20
C HIS A 282 -1.75 -9.50 23.83
N LEU A 283 -1.50 -9.92 22.58
CA LEU A 283 -1.65 -11.32 22.15
C LEU A 283 -0.39 -11.85 21.46
N GLU A 284 0.68 -11.99 22.26
CA GLU A 284 1.78 -12.94 22.00
C GLU A 284 1.80 -14.00 23.11
N HIS A 285 0.75 -14.85 23.13
CA HIS A 285 0.81 -16.24 23.58
C HIS A 285 -0.57 -16.88 23.34
N GLU A 286 -0.72 -17.60 22.23
CA GLU A 286 -1.73 -18.65 22.08
C GLU A 286 -0.96 -19.97 21.94
N ASP A 287 -1.39 -20.99 22.68
CA ASP A 287 -0.62 -22.21 22.92
C ASP A 287 -0.44 -23.09 21.67
N GLU A 288 0.76 -23.65 21.53
CA GLU A 288 1.00 -24.79 20.64
C GLU A 288 0.15 -25.98 21.13
N PRO A 289 -0.74 -26.58 20.31
CA PRO A 289 -1.64 -27.61 20.78
C PRO A 289 -0.86 -28.87 21.18
N ARG A 290 -0.86 -29.16 22.49
CA ARG A 290 -0.22 -30.36 23.06
C ARG A 290 -0.69 -31.63 22.33
N ARG A 291 0.19 -32.22 21.52
CA ARG A 291 -0.03 -33.54 20.91
C ARG A 291 -0.36 -34.54 22.02
N SER A 292 -1.57 -35.09 21.99
CA SER A 292 -1.96 -36.17 22.88
C SER A 292 -1.12 -37.41 22.57
N ARG A 293 -0.23 -37.78 23.49
CA ARG A 293 0.36 -39.12 23.51
C ARG A 293 -0.72 -40.11 23.92
N THR A 294 -1.37 -40.74 22.95
CA THR A 294 -2.15 -41.95 23.19
C THR A 294 -1.20 -43.06 23.61
N SER A 295 -1.22 -43.37 24.91
CA SER A 295 -0.62 -44.58 25.45
C SER A 295 -1.38 -45.80 24.91
N ARG A 296 -0.73 -46.63 24.09
CA ARG A 296 -1.17 -48.01 23.92
C ARG A 296 -0.77 -48.81 25.16
N LEU A 297 -1.77 -49.35 25.84
CA LEU A 297 -1.65 -50.46 26.78
C LEU A 297 -2.89 -51.33 26.58
N LEU A 298 -2.67 -52.65 26.56
CA LEU A 298 -3.57 -53.70 26.03
C LEU A 298 -3.62 -53.74 24.49
#